data_AF-A0A2D5P5I2-F1
#
_entry.id   AF-A0A2D5P5I2-F1
#
_cell.length_a   1.000
_cell.length_b   1.000
_cell.length_c   1.000
_cell.angle_alpha   90.00
_cell.angle_beta   90.00
_cell.angle_gamma   90.00
#
_symmetry.space_group_name_H-M   'P 1'
#
loop_
_entity.id
_entity.type
_entity.pdbx_description
1 polymer ?
#
loop_
_entity_poly.entity_id
_entity_poly.type
_entity_poly.pdbx_seq_one_letter_code
_entity_poly.pdbx_strand_id
1 'polypeptide(L)' 'MTLYLATVIDLYSRKVVGWSMDDTMKTKLVNDALIMAIKRRKPDKGLI' A
#
# COMPACT_ATOMS: atom_id res chain seq x y z
N MET A 1 3.07 10.57 20.66
CA MET A 1 3.57 9.92 19.43
C MET A 1 2.36 9.59 18.58
N THR A 2 2.19 10.24 17.44
CA THR A 2 1.08 10.02 16.52
C THR A 2 1.48 8.90 15.55
N LEU A 3 0.59 7.96 15.28
CA LEU A 3 0.85 6.84 14.38
C LEU A 3 0.08 7.05 13.08
N TYR A 4 0.77 6.97 11.95
CA TYR A 4 0.17 7.08 10.63
C TYR A 4 0.07 5.71 9.99
N LEU A 5 -1.01 5.47 9.24
CA LEU A 5 -1.28 4.24 8.51
C LEU A 5 -1.60 4.59 7.06
N ALA A 6 -0.86 3.99 6.11
CA ALA A 6 -1.22 3.99 4.70
C ALA A 6 -1.78 2.62 4.32
N THR A 7 -2.83 2.60 3.49
CA THR A 7 -3.46 1.38 2.98
C THR A 7 -3.73 1.48 1.49
N VAL A 8 -3.53 0.38 0.76
CA VAL A 8 -3.94 0.21 -0.65
C VAL A 8 -5.05 -0.82 -0.70
N ILE A 9 -6.18 -0.45 -1.30
CA ILE A 9 -7.38 -1.28 -1.39
C ILE A 9 -7.60 -1.70 -2.85
N ASP A 10 -7.88 -2.98 -3.07
CA ASP A 10 -8.37 -3.46 -4.34
C ASP A 10 -9.87 -3.13 -4.49
N LEU A 11 -10.23 -2.34 -5.51
CA LEU A 11 -11.59 -1.81 -5.66
C LEU A 11 -12.65 -2.88 -5.94
N TYR A 12 -12.27 -3.95 -6.65
CA TYR A 12 -13.18 -5.04 -7.00
C TYR A 12 -13.52 -5.90 -5.78
N SER A 13 -12.50 -6.39 -5.07
CA SER A 13 -12.68 -7.28 -3.92
C SER A 13 -12.87 -6.57 -2.57
N ARG A 14 -12.66 -5.25 -2.54
CA ARG A 14 -12.63 -4.42 -1.32
C ARG A 14 -11.60 -4.87 -0.28
N LYS A 15 -10.61 -5.68 -0.67
CA LYS A 15 -9.56 -6.17 0.23
C LYS A 15 -8.42 -5.17 0.34
N VAL A 16 -7.87 -5.02 1.55
CA VAL A 16 -6.57 -4.36 1.76
C VAL A 16 -5.47 -5.25 1.20
N VAL A 17 -4.77 -4.76 0.18
CA VAL A 17 -3.73 -5.50 -0.54
C VAL A 17 -2.32 -5.04 -0.17
N GLY A 18 -2.17 -3.86 0.42
CA GLY A 18 -0.91 -3.38 1.00
C GLY A 18 -1.15 -2.36 2.11
N TRP A 19 -0.23 -2.28 3.06
CA TRP A 19 -0.29 -1.35 4.19
C TRP A 19 1.11 -1.02 4.72
N SER A 20 1.25 0.10 5.41
CA SER A 20 2.48 0.47 6.13
C SER A 20 2.15 1.44 7.27
N MET A 21 2.96 1.45 8.33
CA MET A 21 2.78 2.29 9.52
C MET A 21 4.09 2.95 9.92
N ASP A 22 4.04 4.21 10.34
CA ASP A 22 5.21 5.00 10.77
C ASP A 22 4.74 6.09 11.76
N ASP A 23 5.65 6.57 12.61
CA ASP A 23 5.37 7.65 13.57
C ASP A 23 5.37 9.04 12.92
N THR A 24 5.73 9.11 11.64
CA THR A 24 5.80 10.34 10.84
C THR A 24 5.11 10.19 9.48
N MET A 25 4.39 11.23 9.05
CA MET A 25 3.75 11.26 7.73
C MET A 25 4.80 11.55 6.65
N LYS A 26 5.32 10.51 6.01
CA LYS A 26 6.34 10.58 4.94
C LYS A 26 5.86 9.87 3.68
N THR A 27 6.38 10.26 2.52
CA THR A 27 6.12 9.57 1.22
C THR A 27 6.49 8.09 1.25
N LYS A 28 7.49 7.72 2.07
CA LYS A 28 7.90 6.33 2.31
C LYS A 28 6.73 5.45 2.74
N LEU A 29 5.83 5.96 3.58
CA LEU A 29 4.67 5.24 4.10
C LEU A 29 3.78 4.73 2.95
N VAL A 30 3.48 5.60 1.98
CA VAL A 30 2.66 5.28 0.81
C VAL A 30 3.40 4.36 -0.15
N ASN A 31 4.69 4.62 -0.38
CA ASN A 31 5.53 3.78 -1.26
C ASN A 31 5.62 2.34 -0.76
N ASP A 32 5.82 2.13 0.55
CA ASP A 32 5.91 0.80 1.14
C ASP A 32 4.59 0.04 1.01
N ALA A 33 3.45 0.70 1.29
CA ALA A 33 2.12 0.12 1.13
C ALA A 33 1.84 -0.27 -0.33
N LEU A 34 2.23 0.58 -1.29
CA LEU A 34 2.10 0.31 -2.72
C LEU A 34 2.99 -0.85 -3.19
N ILE A 35 4.26 -0.88 -2.80
CA ILE A 35 5.18 -1.98 -3.14
C ILE A 35 4.66 -3.31 -2.59
N MET A 36 4.12 -3.33 -1.36
CA MET A 36 3.48 -4.50 -0.79
C MET A 36 2.29 -4.96 -1.65
N ALA A 37 1.42 -4.02 -2.05
CA ALA A 37 0.27 -4.33 -2.90
C ALA A 37 0.68 -4.92 -4.25
N ILE A 38 1.67 -4.34 -4.92
CA ILE A 38 2.20 -4.84 -6.21
C ILE A 38 2.77 -6.25 -6.04
N LYS A 39 3.59 -6.49 -5.02
CA LYS A 39 4.17 -7.81 -4.75
C LYS A 39 3.09 -8.87 -4.47
N ARG A 40 2.00 -8.49 -3.80
CA ARG A 40 0.90 -9.39 -3.45
C ARG A 40 -0.02 -9.67 -4.64
N ARG A 41 -0.28 -8.68 -5.49
CA ARG A 41 -1.18 -8.81 -6.64
C ARG A 41 -0.49 -9.35 -7.89
N LYS A 42 0.82 -9.15 -8.03
CA LYS A 42 1.63 -9.57 -9.19
C LYS A 42 0.93 -9.24 -10.52
N PRO A 43 0.64 -7.95 -10.76
CA PRO A 43 -0.03 -7.54 -11.99
C PRO A 43 0.82 -7.87 -13.20
N ASP A 44 0.16 -8.16 -14.32
CA ASP A 44 0.84 -8.35 -15.60
C ASP A 44 1.55 -7.06 -16.04
N LYS A 45 2.56 -7.23 -16.88
CA LYS A 45 3.34 -6.09 -17.40
C LYS A 45 2.42 -5.10 -18.13
N GLY A 46 2.58 -3.81 -17.83
CA GLY A 46 1.82 -2.72 -18.45
C GLY A 46 0.53 -2.33 -17.73
N LEU A 47 0.22 -2.93 -16.57
CA LEU A 47 -0.99 -2.63 -15.81
C LEU A 47 -0.82 -1.62 -14.65
N ILE A 48 0.40 -1.12 -14.41
CA ILE A 48 0.76 -0.10 -13.40
C ILE A 48 1.90 0.76 -13.95
#